data_AF-A0A9Q6HQ48-F1
#
_entry.id   AF-A0A9Q6HQ48-F1
#
_cell.length_a   1.000
_cell.length_b   1.000
_cell.length_c   1.000
_cell.angle_alpha   90.00
_cell.angle_beta   90.00
_cell.angle_gamma   90.00
#
_symmetry.space_group_name_H-M   'P 1'
#
loop_
_entity.id
_entity.type
_entity.pdbx_description
1 polymer ?
#
loop_
_entity_poly.entity_id
_entity_poly.type
_entity_poly.pdbx_seq_one_letter_code
_entity_poly.pdbx_strand_id
1 'polypeptide(L)' 'MSLLSNREATGLSIEELSNRLASLYKTNLSPEKIERIETNELKLGNDEAKILAEFFNTTSEDIV' A
#
# COMPACT_ATOMS: atom_id res chain seq x y z
N MET A 1 3.03 -1.39 12.39
CA MET A 1 2.46 -0.16 11.81
C MET A 1 1.33 -0.58 10.87
N SER A 2 0.50 0.33 10.39
CA SER A 2 -0.55 0.01 9.42
C SER A 2 -0.25 0.73 8.11
N LEU A 3 -0.80 0.22 6.99
CA LEU A 3 -0.73 0.87 5.68
C LEU A 3 -1.07 2.36 5.73
N LEU A 4 -2.13 2.71 6.46
CA LEU A 4 -2.55 4.07 6.72
C LEU A 4 -1.42 4.91 7.31
N SER A 5 -0.78 4.43 8.38
CA SER A 5 0.30 5.15 9.06
C SER A 5 1.53 5.33 8.17
N ASN A 6 1.87 4.33 7.36
CA ASN A 6 2.98 4.45 6.41
C ASN A 6 2.67 5.46 5.30
N ARG A 7 1.42 5.45 4.79
CA ARG A 7 0.95 6.43 3.81
C ARG A 7 0.96 7.84 4.39
N GLU A 8 0.42 8.04 5.59
CA GLU A 8 0.43 9.33 6.28
C GLU A 8 1.86 9.81 6.55
N ALA A 9 2.79 8.92 6.90
CA ALA A 9 4.21 9.26 7.08
C ALA A 9 4.88 9.72 5.79
N THR A 10 4.47 9.19 4.63
CA THR A 10 4.94 9.67 3.32
C THR A 10 4.23 10.94 2.84
N GLY A 11 3.11 11.31 3.46
CA GLY A 11 2.26 12.42 3.02
C GLY A 11 1.57 12.18 1.68
N LEU A 12 1.51 10.94 1.20
CA LEU A 12 0.93 10.60 -0.10
C LEU A 12 -0.58 10.36 0.01
N SER A 13 -1.33 10.82 -0.98
CA SER A 13 -2.74 10.41 -1.14
C SER A 13 -2.84 8.98 -1.66
N ILE A 14 -3.96 8.30 -1.42
CA ILE A 14 -4.20 6.93 -1.91
C ILE A 14 -4.03 6.85 -3.43
N GLU A 15 -4.52 7.86 -4.16
CA GLU A 15 -4.35 7.97 -5.61
C GLU A 15 -2.88 8.11 -6.04
N GLU A 16 -2.10 8.95 -5.34
CA GLU A 16 -0.67 9.09 -5.63
C GLU A 16 0.10 7.81 -5.32
N LEU A 17 -0.24 7.15 -4.21
CA LEU A 17 0.33 5.86 -3.85
C LEU A 17 0.05 4.84 -4.94
N SER A 18 -1.22 4.69 -5.34
CA SER A 18 -1.65 3.79 -6.40
C SER A 18 -0.95 4.09 -7.73
N ASN A 19 -0.85 5.36 -8.13
CA ASN A 19 -0.16 5.75 -9.36
C ASN A 19 1.33 5.44 -9.31
N ARG A 20 2.01 5.71 -8.19
CA ARG A 20 3.43 5.37 -8.03
C ARG A 20 3.65 3.86 -8.03
N LEU A 21 2.81 3.11 -7.34
CA LEU A 21 2.87 1.65 -7.32
C LEU A 21 2.64 1.06 -8.72
N ALA A 22 1.62 1.53 -9.43
CA ALA A 22 1.35 1.13 -10.81
C ALA A 22 2.52 1.50 -11.75
N SER A 23 3.15 2.66 -11.54
CA SER A 23 4.27 3.12 -12.35
C SER A 23 5.57 2.34 -12.09
N LEU A 24 5.89 2.07 -10.83
CA LEU A 24 7.13 1.40 -10.41
C LEU A 24 7.05 -0.13 -10.51
N TYR A 25 5.94 -0.70 -10.05
CA TYR A 25 5.79 -2.14 -9.85
C TYR A 25 4.77 -2.78 -10.81
N LYS A 26 4.14 -2.01 -11.71
CA LYS A 26 3.09 -2.48 -12.65
C LYS A 26 2.02 -3.33 -11.96
N THR A 27 1.66 -2.95 -10.73
CA THR A 27 0.68 -3.65 -9.91
C THR A 27 -0.74 -3.16 -10.22
N ASN A 28 -1.73 -4.05 -10.05
CA ASN A 28 -3.16 -3.75 -10.10
C ASN A 28 -3.69 -3.27 -8.74
N LEU A 29 -2.86 -2.56 -7.96
CA LEU A 29 -3.29 -1.91 -6.72
C LEU A 29 -4.02 -0.60 -7.05
N SER A 30 -5.30 -0.70 -7.35
CA SER A 30 -6.17 0.47 -7.53
C SER A 30 -6.36 1.21 -6.21
N PRO A 31 -6.70 2.52 -6.23
CA PRO A 31 -6.94 3.31 -5.02
C PRO A 31 -8.00 2.68 -4.11
N GLU A 32 -9.11 2.20 -4.68
CA GLU A 32 -10.17 1.51 -3.94
C GLU A 32 -9.68 0.26 -3.19
N LYS A 33 -8.73 -0.49 -3.78
CA LYS A 33 -8.17 -1.66 -3.09
C LYS A 33 -7.39 -1.21 -1.86
N ILE A 34 -6.52 -0.21 -2.02
CA ILE A 34 -5.71 0.33 -0.93
C ILE A 34 -6.61 0.83 0.19
N GLU A 35 -7.66 1.59 -0.13
CA GLU A 35 -8.63 2.07 0.85
C GLU A 35 -9.30 0.91 1.60
N ARG A 36 -9.76 -0.13 0.88
CA ARG A 36 -10.33 -1.34 1.52
C ARG A 36 -9.35 -2.09 2.41
N ILE A 37 -8.05 -2.02 2.12
CA ILE A 37 -7.02 -2.59 2.97
C ILE A 37 -6.81 -1.71 4.21
N GLU A 38 -6.80 -0.37 4.06
CA GLU A 38 -6.74 0.57 5.18
C GLU A 38 -7.94 0.41 6.14
N THR A 39 -9.14 0.15 5.60
CA THR A 39 -10.36 -0.10 6.37
C THR A 39 -10.48 -1.53 6.91
N ASN A 40 -9.46 -2.39 6.70
CA ASN A 40 -9.48 -3.82 7.04
C ASN A 40 -10.62 -4.63 6.38
N GLU A 41 -11.30 -4.09 5.38
CA GLU A 41 -12.34 -4.82 4.62
C GLU A 41 -11.74 -5.86 3.67
N LEU A 42 -10.49 -5.67 3.25
CA LEU A 42 -9.79 -6.56 2.34
C LEU A 42 -8.41 -6.93 2.89
N LYS A 43 -8.14 -8.24 2.98
CA LYS A 43 -6.82 -8.74 3.32
C LYS A 43 -5.89 -8.56 2.14
N LEU A 44 -4.77 -7.87 2.39
CA LEU A 44 -3.69 -7.69 1.45
C LEU A 44 -3.04 -9.05 1.11
N GLY A 45 -2.85 -9.34 -0.17
CA GLY A 45 -2.07 -10.51 -0.58
C GLY A 45 -0.59 -10.37 -0.23
N ASN A 46 0.12 -11.49 -0.04
CA ASN A 46 1.54 -11.47 0.31
C ASN A 46 2.41 -10.73 -0.72
N ASP A 47 2.11 -10.86 -2.02
CA ASP A 47 2.82 -10.12 -3.08
C ASP A 47 2.55 -8.61 -3.00
N GLU A 48 1.30 -8.22 -2.77
CA GLU A 48 0.90 -6.82 -2.63
C GLU A 48 1.53 -6.19 -1.37
N ALA A 49 1.60 -6.97 -0.27
CA ALA A 49 2.28 -6.59 0.97
C ALA A 49 3.77 -6.35 0.78
N LYS A 50 4.46 -7.19 0.01
CA LYS A 50 5.89 -7.01 -0.32
C LYS A 50 6.12 -5.76 -1.15
N ILE A 51 5.31 -5.53 -2.18
CA ILE A 51 5.43 -4.35 -3.04
C ILE A 51 5.27 -3.07 -2.23
N LEU A 52 4.25 -3.03 -1.37
CA LEU A 52 4.02 -1.88 -0.49
C LEU A 52 5.18 -1.73 0.51
N ALA A 53 5.67 -2.83 1.07
CA ALA A 53 6.80 -2.82 2.00
C ALA A 53 8.07 -2.25 1.36
N GLU A 54 8.40 -2.70 0.14
CA GLU A 54 9.50 -2.16 -0.66
C GLU A 54 9.29 -0.68 -0.98
N PHE A 55 8.07 -0.27 -1.34
CA PHE A 55 7.76 1.13 -1.64
C PHE A 55 7.92 2.05 -0.43
N PHE A 56 7.41 1.63 0.73
CA PHE A 56 7.52 2.37 1.98
C PHE A 56 8.87 2.20 2.67
N ASN A 57 9.77 1.41 2.07
CA ASN A 57 11.05 1.02 2.66
C ASN A 57 10.88 0.50 4.09
N THR A 58 9.86 -0.33 4.29
CA THR A 58 9.46 -0.94 5.56
C THR A 58 9.32 -2.44 5.40
N THR A 59 8.95 -3.15 6.46
CA THR A 59 8.71 -4.59 6.46
C THR A 59 7.26 -4.91 6.09
N SER A 60 7.02 -6.03 5.39
CA SER A 60 5.65 -6.48 5.08
C SER A 60 4.82 -6.81 6.33
N GLU A 61 5.49 -7.14 7.44
CA GLU A 61 4.87 -7.27 8.77
C GLU A 61 4.38 -5.93 9.36
N ASP A 62 4.87 -4.80 8.87
CA ASP A 62 4.45 -3.45 9.27
C ASP A 62 3.33 -2.88 8.38
N ILE A 63 2.85 -3.69 7.42
CA ILE A 63 1.86 -3.33 6.41
C ILE A 63 0.55 -4.14 6.60
N VAL A 64 0.66 -5.38 7.10
CA VAL A 64 -0.43 -6.34 7.32
C VAL A 64 -1.01 -6.25 8.72
#